data_AF-A0A8J5ZLN2-F1
#
_entry.id   AF-A0A8J5ZLN2-F1
#
_cell.length_a   1.000
_cell.length_b   1.000
_cell.length_c   1.000
_cell.angle_alpha   90.00
_cell.angle_beta   90.00
_cell.angle_gamma   90.00
#
_symmetry.space_group_name_H-M   'P 1'
#
loop_
_entity.id
_entity.type
_entity.pdbx_description
1 polymer ?
#
loop_
_entity_poly.entity_id
_entity_poly.type
_entity_poly.pdbx_seq_one_letter_code
_entity_poly.pdbx_strand_id
1 'polypeptide(L)'
;MALKSTAPKAAEIAIGSIGCGYDIGMDLRLKYCKGNSKDSCLIEIHEDGRHEIVLPGGISIPNVSKSIKCDKGERTRFRSDVLSFQQMSEQFNQEISLTGKIPSGLFNSMFEFSGCWQKDAANTKTLAFDGVFITLYSVALEKSQIVLRDHVKKAVPSTWEPAALARFIDTYGTHIIVGVKMGGKDVIYIKQQHSSTLQSADIQKRLKDMADKRFLDASGHYNLAPEQVFQSDKFEIREQQLRFASNSPSSSYAQKEDIISIYKRRGGSDNRNLSHNDWLQTVQSEPDVISMSFIPITSLLNGVPGSGFLSHAINLYLRYKPPVEELHQFLEFQLPRQWAPVFSELPLGPQRKQQSTASLQFSFMGPKLFVNTTPVDVGKRPVTGLRLYLEGKRSNRLAIHLQHLSSLPKIFQLVDDPKGNFCQESHDRKYYERVYWKNYSHVCTAPIESQEELSIVTGAQLQVENHGFKNILFLRLRFSTVYGAMSIKHPEWDGSPRLAPKSGLISTLISHHFTTVQKPPPGPADVNINSAVYPGGPPVPVQAPKLLKFVDTTEITRGPQEVPGYWVVSGARLVVKKGRISLLVKYSLLTAILPDEDDIDEH
;
A
#
# COMPACT_ATOMS: atom_id res chain seq x y z
N MET A 1 -21.08 -9.41 0.01
CA MET A 1 -22.25 -9.69 0.87
C MET A 1 -21.83 -10.61 2.02
N ALA A 2 -22.36 -10.39 3.24
CA ALA A 2 -22.15 -11.25 4.41
C ALA A 2 -23.00 -12.52 4.27
N LEU A 3 -22.66 -13.59 4.99
CA LEU A 3 -23.42 -14.83 4.98
C LEU A 3 -24.69 -14.60 5.82
N LYS A 4 -25.82 -14.32 5.17
CA LYS A 4 -27.11 -14.21 5.88
C LYS A 4 -27.46 -15.59 6.41
N SER A 5 -27.36 -15.75 7.72
CA SER A 5 -27.62 -17.00 8.40
C SER A 5 -28.57 -16.73 9.55
N THR A 6 -29.49 -17.67 9.79
CA THR A 6 -30.35 -17.63 10.96
C THR A 6 -29.49 -17.66 12.22
N ALA A 7 -29.98 -17.11 13.34
CA ALA A 7 -29.22 -17.08 14.59
C ALA A 7 -28.60 -18.44 15.00
N PRO A 8 -29.29 -19.61 14.88
CA PRO A 8 -28.69 -20.91 15.15
C PRO A 8 -27.53 -21.24 14.20
N LYS A 9 -27.70 -20.98 12.90
CA LYS A 9 -26.67 -21.26 11.89
C LYS A 9 -25.45 -20.35 12.06
N ALA A 10 -25.67 -19.07 12.38
CA ALA A 10 -24.60 -18.13 12.69
C ALA A 10 -23.77 -18.60 13.89
N ALA A 11 -24.44 -19.12 14.92
CA ALA A 11 -23.79 -19.64 16.11
C ALA A 11 -22.97 -20.92 15.84
N GLU A 12 -23.49 -21.86 15.04
CA GLU A 12 -22.72 -23.04 14.58
C GLU A 12 -21.45 -22.63 13.84
N ILE A 13 -21.55 -21.67 12.91
CA ILE A 13 -20.41 -21.19 12.13
C ILE A 13 -19.40 -20.47 13.03
N ALA A 14 -19.88 -19.66 13.99
CA ALA A 14 -19.01 -18.95 14.93
C ALA A 14 -18.19 -19.94 15.78
N ILE A 15 -18.83 -20.97 16.33
CA ILE A 15 -18.13 -22.02 17.11
C ILE A 15 -17.17 -22.80 16.22
N GLY A 16 -17.60 -23.20 15.01
CA GLY A 16 -16.75 -23.92 14.06
C GLY A 16 -15.59 -23.10 13.50
N SER A 17 -15.59 -21.78 13.65
CA SER A 17 -14.50 -20.91 13.20
C SER A 17 -13.32 -20.84 14.17
N ILE A 18 -13.50 -21.25 15.43
CA ILE A 18 -12.42 -21.24 16.41
C ILE A 18 -11.33 -22.23 16.01
N GLY A 19 -10.09 -21.75 15.96
CA GLY A 19 -8.94 -22.51 15.51
C GLY A 19 -8.73 -22.51 13.99
N CYS A 20 -9.61 -21.88 13.21
CA CYS A 20 -9.43 -21.74 11.76
C CYS A 20 -8.46 -20.61 11.41
N GLY A 21 -7.82 -20.76 10.25
CA GLY A 21 -6.98 -19.74 9.66
C GLY A 21 -7.78 -18.52 9.21
N TYR A 22 -7.15 -17.35 9.23
CA TYR A 22 -7.77 -16.10 8.83
C TYR A 22 -6.74 -15.13 8.25
N ASP A 23 -7.16 -14.35 7.27
CA ASP A 23 -6.37 -13.24 6.77
C ASP A 23 -6.84 -11.91 7.37
N ILE A 24 -6.04 -11.36 8.29
CA ILE A 24 -6.33 -10.06 8.93
C ILE A 24 -6.19 -8.86 7.98
N GLY A 25 -5.66 -9.06 6.77
CA GLY A 25 -5.70 -8.08 5.68
C GLY A 25 -7.13 -7.80 5.20
N MET A 26 -8.08 -8.70 5.48
CA MET A 26 -9.49 -8.58 5.12
C MET A 26 -10.36 -7.99 6.24
N ASP A 27 -11.57 -7.55 5.89
CA ASP A 27 -12.63 -7.20 6.85
C ASP A 27 -13.00 -8.42 7.71
N LEU A 28 -13.52 -8.22 8.93
CA LEU A 28 -13.96 -9.32 9.80
C LEU A 28 -15.30 -9.88 9.33
N ARG A 29 -15.30 -11.04 8.69
CA ARG A 29 -16.50 -11.79 8.29
C ARG A 29 -16.23 -13.28 8.37
N LEU A 30 -17.16 -14.05 8.94
CA LEU A 30 -17.01 -15.50 9.09
C LEU A 30 -16.83 -16.24 7.76
N LYS A 31 -17.35 -15.70 6.66
CA LYS A 31 -17.15 -16.27 5.31
C LYS A 31 -15.70 -16.19 4.78
N TYR A 32 -14.84 -15.41 5.44
CA TYR A 32 -13.41 -15.31 5.08
C TYR A 32 -12.53 -16.22 5.94
N CYS A 33 -13.12 -17.03 6.82
CA CYS A 33 -12.38 -18.10 7.49
C CYS A 33 -11.79 -19.05 6.46
N LYS A 34 -10.52 -19.39 6.63
CA LYS A 34 -9.83 -20.34 5.76
C LYS A 34 -10.26 -21.76 6.10
N GLY A 35 -10.47 -22.57 5.07
CA GLY A 35 -10.91 -23.97 5.16
C GLY A 35 -12.44 -24.12 5.08
N ASN A 36 -12.91 -24.82 4.05
CA ASN A 36 -14.32 -25.09 3.78
C ASN A 36 -14.78 -26.49 4.26
N SER A 37 -13.93 -27.24 4.96
CA SER A 37 -14.18 -28.65 5.35
C SER A 37 -14.19 -28.84 6.87
N LYS A 38 -14.65 -30.02 7.34
CA LYS A 38 -14.67 -30.41 8.76
C LYS A 38 -13.28 -30.45 9.42
N ASP A 39 -12.19 -30.36 8.64
CA ASP A 39 -10.80 -30.37 9.11
C ASP A 39 -10.08 -29.02 8.96
N SER A 40 -10.83 -27.92 8.85
CA SER A 40 -10.29 -26.54 8.72
C SER A 40 -9.57 -26.02 9.97
N CYS A 41 -9.71 -26.70 11.11
CA CYS A 41 -9.05 -26.32 12.35
C CYS A 41 -7.54 -26.54 12.25
N LEU A 42 -6.75 -25.48 12.43
CA LEU A 42 -5.29 -25.50 12.33
C LEU A 42 -4.61 -25.90 13.63
N ILE A 43 -5.35 -25.91 14.74
CA ILE A 43 -4.85 -26.20 16.07
C ILE A 43 -5.39 -27.53 16.59
N GLU A 44 -4.69 -28.09 17.56
CA GLU A 44 -5.15 -29.24 18.30
C GLU A 44 -6.14 -28.78 19.37
N ILE A 45 -7.38 -29.22 19.24
CA ILE A 45 -8.43 -28.99 20.24
C ILE A 45 -8.72 -30.35 20.86
N HIS A 46 -8.40 -30.51 22.14
CA HIS A 46 -8.64 -31.76 22.86
C HIS A 46 -10.15 -32.10 22.83
N GLU A 47 -10.45 -33.35 22.48
CA GLU A 47 -11.81 -33.88 22.40
C GLU A 47 -12.33 -34.44 23.74
N ASP A 48 -11.69 -34.14 24.87
CA ASP A 48 -11.91 -34.74 26.21
C ASP A 48 -13.25 -34.34 26.89
N GLY A 49 -14.33 -34.61 26.17
CA GLY A 49 -15.71 -34.31 26.51
C GLY A 49 -16.26 -33.24 25.57
N ARG A 50 -17.30 -33.63 24.84
CA ARG A 50 -18.18 -32.70 24.16
C ARG A 50 -19.33 -32.34 25.09
N HIS A 51 -19.78 -31.10 25.03
CA HIS A 51 -20.90 -30.62 25.84
C HIS A 51 -21.87 -29.81 24.97
N GLU A 52 -23.07 -29.62 25.48
CA GLU A 52 -24.07 -28.75 24.88
C GLU A 52 -23.90 -27.34 25.42
N ILE A 53 -23.89 -26.36 24.54
CA ILE A 53 -23.87 -24.94 24.90
C ILE A 53 -25.24 -24.34 24.60
N VAL A 54 -25.82 -23.70 25.61
CA VAL A 54 -27.06 -22.94 25.48
C VAL A 54 -26.72 -21.45 25.39
N LEU A 55 -26.98 -20.86 24.23
CA LEU A 55 -26.77 -19.45 23.94
C LEU A 55 -28.04 -18.62 24.19
N PRO A 56 -27.90 -17.29 24.34
CA PRO A 56 -29.06 -16.39 24.43
C PRO A 56 -30.02 -16.57 23.26
N GLY A 57 -31.33 -16.55 23.54
CA GLY A 57 -32.38 -16.86 22.56
C GLY A 57 -32.79 -18.33 22.48
N GLY A 58 -32.33 -19.17 23.41
CA GLY A 58 -32.72 -20.59 23.50
C GLY A 58 -32.03 -21.50 22.47
N ILE A 59 -30.97 -21.01 21.84
CA ILE A 59 -30.21 -21.75 20.83
C ILE A 59 -29.30 -22.74 21.56
N SER A 60 -29.49 -24.02 21.30
CA SER A 60 -28.67 -25.08 21.88
C SER A 60 -27.80 -25.71 20.81
N ILE A 61 -26.48 -25.71 21.01
CA ILE A 61 -25.52 -26.31 20.08
C ILE A 61 -24.88 -27.52 20.75
N PRO A 62 -25.14 -28.73 20.25
CA PRO A 62 -24.53 -29.94 20.78
C PRO A 62 -23.09 -30.09 20.30
N ASN A 63 -22.36 -31.02 20.92
CA ASN A 63 -21.05 -31.49 20.46
C ASN A 63 -19.91 -30.46 20.47
N VAL A 64 -19.94 -29.46 21.36
CA VAL A 64 -18.87 -28.45 21.46
C VAL A 64 -17.75 -28.94 22.40
N SER A 65 -16.48 -28.75 22.00
CA SER A 65 -15.34 -29.06 22.89
C SER A 65 -15.37 -28.19 24.14
N LYS A 66 -15.07 -28.77 25.31
CA LYS A 66 -14.93 -28.04 26.59
C LYS A 66 -13.92 -26.89 26.53
N SER A 67 -12.95 -26.96 25.62
CA SER A 67 -11.96 -25.90 25.43
C SER A 67 -12.56 -24.61 24.87
N ILE A 68 -13.79 -24.66 24.35
CA ILE A 68 -14.49 -23.49 23.83
C ILE A 68 -15.47 -23.00 24.89
N LYS A 69 -15.27 -21.76 25.34
CA LYS A 69 -16.13 -21.08 26.31
C LYS A 69 -17.06 -20.12 25.59
N CYS A 70 -18.31 -20.08 26.07
CA CYS A 70 -19.31 -19.15 25.60
C CYS A 70 -19.79 -18.28 26.74
N ASP A 71 -19.55 -16.97 26.62
CA ASP A 71 -19.98 -15.98 27.61
C ASP A 71 -21.17 -15.17 27.09
N LYS A 72 -22.01 -14.71 28.02
CA LYS A 72 -23.10 -13.79 27.70
C LYS A 72 -22.51 -12.44 27.29
N GLY A 73 -23.07 -11.87 26.24
CA GLY A 73 -22.65 -10.57 25.77
C GLY A 73 -23.29 -9.41 26.53
N GLU A 74 -22.82 -8.22 26.22
CA GLU A 74 -23.31 -6.95 26.76
C GLU A 74 -23.65 -5.96 25.65
N ARG A 75 -24.44 -4.95 26.00
CA ARG A 75 -24.73 -3.80 25.15
C ARG A 75 -24.00 -2.58 25.69
N THR A 76 -23.22 -1.93 24.84
CA THR A 76 -22.35 -0.82 25.20
C THR A 76 -22.34 0.23 24.10
N ARG A 77 -22.47 1.51 24.46
CA ARG A 77 -22.16 2.63 23.54
C ARG A 77 -20.70 2.99 23.74
N PHE A 78 -19.92 3.00 22.67
CA PHE A 78 -18.53 3.39 22.68
C PHE A 78 -18.32 4.61 21.81
N ARG A 79 -17.56 5.56 22.34
CA ARG A 79 -17.14 6.77 21.66
C ARG A 79 -15.63 6.88 21.76
N SER A 80 -14.97 7.04 20.62
CA SER A 80 -13.53 7.28 20.57
C SER A 80 -13.20 8.74 20.83
N ASP A 81 -11.96 8.99 21.21
CA ASP A 81 -11.36 10.31 21.06
C ASP A 81 -11.08 10.62 19.58
N VAL A 82 -10.71 11.88 19.31
CA VAL A 82 -10.25 12.31 17.97
C VAL A 82 -8.76 12.01 17.87
N LEU A 83 -8.42 10.95 17.13
CA LEU A 83 -7.06 10.42 17.08
C LEU A 83 -6.42 10.63 15.71
N SER A 84 -5.09 10.60 15.67
CA SER A 84 -4.36 10.48 14.39
C SER A 84 -4.62 9.11 13.74
N PHE A 85 -4.32 9.00 12.43
CA PHE A 85 -4.44 7.73 11.70
C PHE A 85 -3.72 6.58 12.41
N GLN A 86 -2.49 6.81 12.88
CA GLN A 86 -1.66 5.77 13.51
C GLN A 86 -2.23 5.32 14.86
N GLN A 87 -2.69 6.25 15.69
CA GLN A 87 -3.30 5.94 17.00
C GLN A 87 -4.60 5.17 16.84
N MET A 88 -5.45 5.58 15.88
CA MET A 88 -6.71 4.86 15.60
C MET A 88 -6.44 3.46 15.04
N SER A 89 -5.47 3.31 14.14
CA SER A 89 -5.02 2.01 13.62
C SER A 89 -4.56 1.08 14.76
N GLU A 90 -3.75 1.60 15.69
CA GLU A 90 -3.28 0.86 16.86
C GLU A 90 -4.42 0.45 17.80
N GLN A 91 -5.39 1.35 18.06
CA GLN A 91 -6.59 1.03 18.84
C GLN A 91 -7.37 -0.13 18.21
N PHE A 92 -7.63 -0.06 16.89
CA PHE A 92 -8.34 -1.12 16.17
C PHE A 92 -7.60 -2.47 16.21
N ASN A 93 -6.26 -2.45 16.15
CA ASN A 93 -5.46 -3.66 16.25
C ASN A 93 -5.54 -4.28 17.65
N GLN A 94 -5.48 -3.46 18.71
CA GLN A 94 -5.61 -3.92 20.09
C GLN A 94 -6.99 -4.56 20.34
N GLU A 95 -8.06 -4.01 19.78
CA GLU A 95 -9.42 -4.56 19.89
C GLU A 95 -9.53 -6.00 19.34
N ILE A 96 -8.67 -6.38 18.40
CA ILE A 96 -8.61 -7.74 17.81
C ILE A 96 -7.41 -8.56 18.30
N SER A 97 -6.80 -8.17 19.43
CA SER A 97 -5.65 -8.82 20.06
C SER A 97 -4.36 -8.81 19.24
N LEU A 98 -4.19 -7.80 18.39
CA LEU A 98 -2.96 -7.59 17.61
C LEU A 98 -2.14 -6.44 18.18
N THR A 99 -0.82 -6.53 17.99
CA THR A 99 0.13 -5.46 18.34
C THR A 99 0.63 -4.76 17.10
N GLY A 100 0.87 -3.46 17.19
CA GLY A 100 1.55 -2.68 16.16
C GLY A 100 0.65 -1.68 15.44
N LYS A 101 1.25 -0.96 14.50
CA LYS A 101 0.71 0.27 13.91
C LYS A 101 0.19 0.11 12.48
N ILE A 102 0.47 -1.03 11.84
CA ILE A 102 0.03 -1.31 10.47
C ILE A 102 -1.48 -1.54 10.52
N PRO A 103 -2.29 -0.83 9.69
CA PRO A 103 -3.73 -0.94 9.77
C PRO A 103 -4.22 -2.33 9.35
N SER A 104 -5.14 -2.91 10.11
CA SER A 104 -5.84 -4.15 9.75
C SER A 104 -6.85 -3.95 8.62
N GLY A 105 -7.33 -5.05 8.03
CA GLY A 105 -8.44 -5.02 7.07
C GLY A 105 -9.74 -4.52 7.69
N LEU A 106 -9.97 -4.77 8.98
CA LEU A 106 -11.08 -4.20 9.75
C LEU A 106 -11.04 -2.67 9.73
N PHE A 107 -9.90 -2.07 10.12
CA PHE A 107 -9.72 -0.63 10.14
C PHE A 107 -9.97 -0.02 8.75
N ASN A 108 -9.37 -0.63 7.72
CA ASN A 108 -9.57 -0.21 6.33
C ASN A 108 -11.04 -0.27 5.91
N SER A 109 -11.76 -1.34 6.27
CA SER A 109 -13.17 -1.50 5.92
C SER A 109 -14.09 -0.52 6.66
N MET A 110 -13.80 -0.19 7.92
CA MET A 110 -14.63 0.71 8.72
C MET A 110 -14.51 2.17 8.26
N PHE A 111 -13.30 2.60 7.91
CA PHE A 111 -13.03 3.93 7.38
C PHE A 111 -13.03 4.01 5.85
N GLU A 112 -13.32 2.93 5.13
CA GLU A 112 -13.32 2.89 3.65
C GLU A 112 -11.99 3.34 3.02
N PHE A 113 -10.88 2.84 3.57
CA PHE A 113 -9.56 2.95 2.96
C PHE A 113 -9.34 1.80 1.99
N SER A 114 -8.96 2.13 0.76
CA SER A 114 -8.70 1.17 -0.33
C SER A 114 -7.33 1.36 -0.97
N GLY A 115 -6.56 2.36 -0.50
CA GLY A 115 -5.25 2.70 -1.04
C GLY A 115 -4.09 2.04 -0.31
N CYS A 116 -2.89 2.43 -0.73
CA CYS A 116 -1.66 2.20 0.03
C CYS A 116 -1.76 3.01 1.34
N TRP A 117 -1.66 2.34 2.49
CA TRP A 117 -2.02 2.95 3.76
C TRP A 117 -1.17 4.17 4.13
N GLN A 118 0.06 4.27 3.61
CA GLN A 118 0.93 5.44 3.79
C GLN A 118 0.31 6.69 3.15
N LYS A 119 -0.29 6.55 1.97
CA LYS A 119 -0.98 7.65 1.28
C LYS A 119 -2.27 8.01 2.00
N ASP A 120 -3.01 7.01 2.46
CA ASP A 120 -4.23 7.22 3.24
C ASP A 120 -3.92 7.94 4.56
N ALA A 121 -2.85 7.54 5.25
CA ALA A 121 -2.35 8.19 6.45
C ALA A 121 -1.91 9.64 6.17
N ALA A 122 -1.15 9.86 5.09
CA ALA A 122 -0.69 11.19 4.69
C ALA A 122 -1.84 12.15 4.35
N ASN A 123 -2.93 11.64 3.76
CA ASN A 123 -4.11 12.42 3.41
C ASN A 123 -5.12 12.59 4.56
N THR A 124 -4.93 11.90 5.69
CA THR A 124 -5.85 11.90 6.82
C THR A 124 -5.29 12.72 7.98
N LYS A 125 -6.04 13.73 8.43
CA LYS A 125 -5.69 14.53 9.62
C LYS A 125 -6.03 13.80 10.91
N THR A 126 -7.31 13.47 11.08
CA THR A 126 -7.83 12.79 12.27
C THR A 126 -8.97 11.85 11.92
N LEU A 127 -9.22 10.89 12.82
CA LEU A 127 -10.27 9.89 12.76
C LEU A 127 -11.00 9.85 14.10
N ALA A 128 -12.31 9.59 14.06
CA ALA A 128 -13.13 9.39 15.25
C ALA A 128 -14.35 8.51 14.95
N PHE A 129 -14.94 7.88 15.96
CA PHE A 129 -16.19 7.15 15.83
C PHE A 129 -17.04 7.14 17.10
N ASP A 130 -18.36 7.01 16.94
CA ASP A 130 -19.33 6.81 18.02
C ASP A 130 -20.36 5.79 17.53
N GLY A 131 -20.63 4.77 18.35
CA GLY A 131 -21.54 3.71 17.96
C GLY A 131 -22.02 2.85 19.12
N VAL A 132 -23.10 2.13 18.84
CA VAL A 132 -23.69 1.15 19.74
C VAL A 132 -23.24 -0.25 19.31
N PHE A 133 -22.72 -1.01 20.26
CA PHE A 133 -22.24 -2.37 20.09
C PHE A 133 -23.08 -3.29 20.98
N ILE A 134 -23.62 -4.35 20.37
CA ILE A 134 -24.51 -5.31 21.02
C ILE A 134 -23.86 -6.66 20.84
N THR A 135 -23.15 -7.12 21.86
CA THR A 135 -22.70 -8.50 21.91
C THR A 135 -23.85 -9.32 22.47
N LEU A 136 -24.34 -10.31 21.73
CA LEU A 136 -25.30 -11.28 22.25
C LEU A 136 -24.57 -12.36 23.03
N TYR A 137 -23.50 -12.89 22.45
CA TYR A 137 -22.62 -13.88 23.06
C TYR A 137 -21.22 -13.75 22.48
N SER A 138 -20.23 -14.20 23.24
CA SER A 138 -18.86 -14.37 22.76
C SER A 138 -18.44 -15.83 22.86
N VAL A 139 -17.77 -16.31 21.83
CA VAL A 139 -17.17 -17.64 21.77
C VAL A 139 -15.67 -17.45 21.83
N ALA A 140 -14.98 -18.09 22.77
CA ALA A 140 -13.53 -17.97 22.90
C ALA A 140 -12.90 -19.31 23.26
N LEU A 141 -11.70 -19.55 22.74
CA LEU A 141 -10.85 -20.65 23.17
C LEU A 141 -10.31 -20.35 24.57
N GLU A 142 -10.41 -21.32 25.48
CA GLU A 142 -9.82 -21.24 26.81
C GLU A 142 -8.30 -21.10 26.70
N LYS A 143 -7.73 -20.17 27.47
CA LYS A 143 -6.28 -19.91 27.53
C LYS A 143 -5.54 -21.16 28.02
N SER A 144 -5.18 -22.02 27.09
CA SER A 144 -4.44 -23.27 27.24
C SER A 144 -3.24 -23.26 26.28
N GLN A 145 -2.36 -24.25 26.37
CA GLN A 145 -1.25 -24.38 25.42
C GLN A 145 -1.79 -24.71 24.03
N ILE A 146 -1.86 -23.70 23.15
CA ILE A 146 -2.32 -23.85 21.78
C ILE A 146 -1.20 -24.50 20.97
N VAL A 147 -1.46 -25.69 20.42
CA VAL A 147 -0.52 -26.42 19.57
C VAL A 147 -1.03 -26.44 18.14
N LEU A 148 -0.16 -26.07 17.19
CA LEU A 148 -0.47 -26.15 15.77
C LEU A 148 -0.41 -27.60 15.30
N ARG A 149 -1.35 -28.03 14.44
CA ARG A 149 -1.35 -29.37 13.85
C ARG A 149 -0.10 -29.61 12.99
N ASP A 150 0.37 -30.85 12.97
CA ASP A 150 1.64 -31.19 12.30
C ASP A 150 1.62 -30.98 10.79
N HIS A 151 0.48 -31.14 10.12
CA HIS A 151 0.39 -30.90 8.68
C HIS A 151 0.67 -29.43 8.33
N VAL A 152 0.26 -28.48 9.19
CA VAL A 152 0.53 -27.04 9.00
C VAL A 152 2.01 -26.75 9.22
N LYS A 153 2.63 -27.34 10.25
CA LYS A 153 4.08 -27.21 10.50
C LYS A 153 4.90 -27.72 9.32
N LYS A 154 4.51 -28.86 8.74
CA LYS A 154 5.18 -29.46 7.56
C LYS A 154 5.00 -28.63 6.28
N ALA A 155 3.93 -27.84 6.18
CA ALA A 155 3.68 -26.98 5.03
C ALA A 155 4.54 -25.70 5.01
N VAL A 156 5.27 -25.39 6.09
CA VAL A 156 6.15 -24.20 6.16
C VAL A 156 7.38 -24.41 5.25
N PRO A 157 7.62 -23.53 4.26
CA PRO A 157 8.80 -23.62 3.40
C PRO A 157 10.09 -23.43 4.21
N SER A 158 11.08 -24.30 3.97
CA SER A 158 12.38 -24.24 4.66
C SER A 158 13.31 -23.14 4.14
N THR A 159 13.04 -22.61 2.93
CA THR A 159 13.84 -21.57 2.27
C THR A 159 12.94 -20.44 1.75
N TRP A 160 13.55 -19.34 1.29
CA TRP A 160 12.81 -18.26 0.62
C TRP A 160 12.34 -18.69 -0.77
N GLU A 161 11.14 -19.28 -0.81
CA GLU A 161 10.45 -19.70 -2.03
C GLU A 161 9.12 -18.94 -2.17
N PRO A 162 9.08 -17.84 -2.94
CA PRO A 162 7.93 -16.94 -3.03
C PRO A 162 6.60 -17.62 -3.36
N ALA A 163 6.58 -18.57 -4.29
CA ALA A 163 5.36 -19.30 -4.65
C ALA A 163 4.83 -20.16 -3.49
N ALA A 164 5.70 -20.90 -2.78
CA ALA A 164 5.30 -21.72 -1.64
C ALA A 164 4.84 -20.87 -0.44
N LEU A 165 5.50 -19.74 -0.20
CA LEU A 165 5.11 -18.77 0.84
C LEU A 165 3.75 -18.13 0.54
N ALA A 166 3.50 -17.74 -0.71
CA ALA A 166 2.22 -17.19 -1.13
C ALA A 166 1.09 -18.24 -0.99
N ARG A 167 1.32 -19.48 -1.44
CA ARG A 167 0.38 -20.60 -1.26
C ARG A 167 0.07 -20.87 0.20
N PHE A 168 1.07 -20.81 1.08
CA PHE A 168 0.85 -20.98 2.53
C PHE A 168 -0.10 -19.91 3.07
N ILE A 169 0.17 -18.63 2.76
CA ILE A 169 -0.65 -17.50 3.22
C ILE A 169 -2.08 -17.60 2.67
N ASP A 170 -2.24 -18.00 1.41
CA ASP A 170 -3.57 -18.18 0.84
C ASP A 170 -4.32 -19.37 1.45
N THR A 171 -3.64 -20.48 1.72
CA THR A 171 -4.26 -21.71 2.26
C THR A 171 -4.62 -21.56 3.73
N TYR A 172 -3.68 -21.11 4.56
CA TYR A 172 -3.82 -21.10 6.03
C TYR A 172 -4.12 -19.71 6.60
N GLY A 173 -3.98 -18.64 5.82
CA GLY A 173 -4.10 -17.28 6.29
C GLY A 173 -2.84 -16.78 6.99
N THR A 174 -2.98 -15.67 7.70
CA THR A 174 -1.88 -15.02 8.45
C THR A 174 -2.00 -15.27 9.96
N HIS A 175 -3.23 -15.43 10.45
CA HIS A 175 -3.56 -15.56 11.87
C HIS A 175 -4.57 -16.70 12.09
N ILE A 176 -4.72 -17.11 13.35
CA ILE A 176 -5.71 -18.10 13.77
C ILE A 176 -6.76 -17.40 14.63
N ILE A 177 -8.03 -17.71 14.40
CA ILE A 177 -9.14 -17.22 15.22
C ILE A 177 -9.13 -17.93 16.58
N VAL A 178 -9.07 -17.18 17.67
CA VAL A 178 -9.19 -17.70 19.04
C VAL A 178 -10.42 -17.18 19.77
N GLY A 179 -11.12 -16.19 19.20
CA GLY A 179 -12.37 -15.71 19.76
C GLY A 179 -13.21 -14.92 18.76
N VAL A 180 -14.53 -14.93 18.96
CA VAL A 180 -15.52 -14.27 18.13
C VAL A 180 -16.60 -13.67 19.01
N LYS A 181 -17.00 -12.43 18.73
CA LYS A 181 -18.16 -11.76 19.36
C LYS A 181 -19.27 -11.64 18.34
N MET A 182 -20.44 -12.20 18.66
CA MET A 182 -21.60 -12.25 17.77
C MET A 182 -22.68 -11.29 18.26
N GLY A 183 -23.33 -10.59 17.33
CA GLY A 183 -24.45 -9.71 17.62
C GLY A 183 -24.62 -8.63 16.55
N GLY A 184 -24.66 -7.36 16.96
CA GLY A 184 -24.86 -6.24 16.05
C GLY A 184 -24.10 -4.98 16.46
N LYS A 185 -23.70 -4.16 15.50
CA LYS A 185 -23.15 -2.82 15.75
C LYS A 185 -23.70 -1.79 14.76
N ASP A 186 -23.96 -0.59 15.26
CA ASP A 186 -24.35 0.57 14.48
C ASP A 186 -23.42 1.72 14.83
N VAL A 187 -22.53 2.09 13.91
CA VAL A 187 -21.40 2.99 14.19
C VAL A 187 -21.31 4.08 13.13
N ILE A 188 -21.04 5.31 13.58
CA ILE A 188 -20.73 6.46 12.74
C ILE A 188 -19.22 6.70 12.83
N TYR A 189 -18.55 6.64 11.69
CA TYR A 189 -17.12 6.93 11.54
C TYR A 189 -16.94 8.28 10.87
N ILE A 190 -15.98 9.08 11.34
CA ILE A 190 -15.60 10.34 10.73
C ILE A 190 -14.15 10.27 10.27
N LYS A 191 -13.92 10.72 9.03
CA LYS A 191 -12.60 11.02 8.48
C LYS A 191 -12.43 12.51 8.27
N GLN A 192 -11.40 13.10 8.85
CA GLN A 192 -10.98 14.47 8.55
C GLN A 192 -9.79 14.43 7.59
N GLN A 193 -9.88 15.11 6.44
CA GLN A 193 -8.78 15.21 5.49
C GLN A 193 -7.70 16.20 5.96
N HIS A 194 -6.47 16.02 5.49
CA HIS A 194 -5.31 16.84 5.88
C HIS A 194 -5.50 18.34 5.60
N SER A 195 -6.26 18.70 4.56
CA SER A 195 -6.53 20.10 4.18
C SER A 195 -7.50 20.82 5.11
N SER A 196 -8.21 20.07 5.97
CA SER A 196 -9.23 20.61 6.85
C SER A 196 -8.63 21.55 7.91
N THR A 197 -9.22 22.73 8.05
CA THR A 197 -8.85 23.73 9.06
C THR A 197 -9.53 23.50 10.43
N LEU A 198 -10.49 22.58 10.49
CA LEU A 198 -11.28 22.32 11.70
C LEU A 198 -10.43 21.72 12.82
N GLN A 199 -10.79 22.07 14.07
CA GLN A 199 -10.12 21.59 15.27
C GLN A 199 -10.76 20.31 15.79
N SER A 200 -10.03 19.56 16.62
CA SER A 200 -10.53 18.29 17.18
C SER A 200 -11.83 18.46 17.98
N ALA A 201 -12.02 19.60 18.67
CA ALA A 201 -13.25 19.88 19.41
C ALA A 201 -14.47 20.01 18.49
N ASP A 202 -14.30 20.60 17.31
CA ASP A 202 -15.37 20.75 16.32
C ASP A 202 -15.80 19.38 15.76
N ILE A 203 -14.81 18.52 15.47
CA ILE A 203 -15.05 17.14 15.02
C ILE A 203 -15.78 16.34 16.10
N GLN A 204 -15.34 16.44 17.34
CA GLN A 204 -15.95 15.72 18.46
C GLN A 204 -17.39 16.18 18.72
N LYS A 205 -17.64 17.50 18.68
CA LYS A 205 -18.99 18.06 18.82
C LYS A 205 -19.89 17.57 17.68
N ARG A 206 -19.42 17.62 16.44
CA ARG A 206 -20.19 17.16 15.28
C ARG A 206 -20.52 15.66 15.35
N LEU A 207 -19.54 14.84 15.72
CA LEU A 207 -19.76 13.40 15.92
C LEU A 207 -20.82 13.15 16.98
N LYS A 208 -20.73 13.87 18.10
CA LYS A 208 -21.71 13.79 19.18
C LYS A 208 -23.11 14.17 18.69
N ASP A 209 -23.27 15.30 18.00
CA ASP A 209 -24.58 15.75 17.51
C ASP A 209 -25.19 14.75 16.52
N MET A 210 -24.39 14.13 15.65
CA MET A 210 -24.85 13.09 14.73
C MET A 210 -25.23 11.79 15.46
N ALA A 211 -24.42 11.35 16.40
CA ALA A 211 -24.69 10.16 17.19
C ALA A 211 -25.91 10.35 18.07
N ASP A 212 -26.08 11.53 18.65
CA ASP A 212 -27.20 11.87 19.49
C ASP A 212 -28.50 11.88 18.67
N LYS A 213 -28.53 12.53 17.50
CA LYS A 213 -29.69 12.44 16.59
C LYS A 213 -30.03 11.00 16.17
N ARG A 214 -29.03 10.12 16.07
CA ARG A 214 -29.23 8.74 15.61
C ARG A 214 -29.63 7.78 16.72
N PHE A 215 -29.18 8.03 17.95
CA PHE A 215 -29.28 7.10 19.07
C PHE A 215 -30.15 7.62 20.24
N LEU A 216 -30.44 8.93 20.37
CA LEU A 216 -31.20 9.47 21.52
C LEU A 216 -32.73 9.36 21.42
N ASP A 217 -33.29 8.92 20.28
CA ASP A 217 -34.69 8.46 20.25
C ASP A 217 -34.88 7.07 20.92
N ALA A 218 -33.87 6.57 21.64
CA ALA A 218 -33.86 5.23 22.24
C ALA A 218 -34.29 5.15 23.72
N SER A 219 -34.69 6.25 24.37
CA SER A 219 -35.07 6.20 25.80
C SER A 219 -36.26 7.06 26.24
N GLY A 220 -37.09 7.55 25.33
CA GLY A 220 -38.37 8.12 25.74
C GLY A 220 -39.09 8.80 24.58
N HIS A 221 -40.25 8.26 24.21
CA HIS A 221 -41.52 8.98 24.05
C HIS A 221 -42.55 7.96 23.53
N TYR A 222 -43.34 7.41 24.46
CA TYR A 222 -44.73 7.09 24.13
C TYR A 222 -45.41 8.45 23.89
N ASN A 223 -45.99 8.62 22.70
CA ASN A 223 -46.90 9.69 22.29
C ASN A 223 -46.29 11.10 22.14
N LEU A 224 -46.05 11.50 20.88
CA LEU A 224 -46.85 12.52 20.15
C LEU A 224 -46.17 12.73 18.79
N ALA A 225 -46.94 12.53 17.72
CA ALA A 225 -46.49 12.83 16.36
C ALA A 225 -46.13 14.32 16.24
N PRO A 226 -45.01 14.67 15.57
CA PRO A 226 -44.87 15.97 14.95
C PRO A 226 -45.07 15.83 13.45
N GLU A 227 -45.95 16.70 12.95
CA GLU A 227 -46.28 16.90 11.55
C GLU A 227 -45.03 17.06 10.66
N GLN A 228 -45.07 16.33 9.55
CA GLN A 228 -44.59 16.72 8.23
C GLN A 228 -43.80 18.03 8.13
N VAL A 229 -42.48 17.94 8.28
CA VAL A 229 -41.56 18.78 7.49
C VAL A 229 -40.50 17.86 6.88
N PHE A 230 -40.94 17.06 5.89
CA PHE A 230 -40.05 16.54 4.87
C PHE A 230 -39.60 17.72 4.00
N GLN A 231 -38.51 18.40 4.41
CA GLN A 231 -37.67 19.07 3.43
C GLN A 231 -36.75 18.00 2.83
N SER A 232 -37.18 17.53 1.67
CA SER A 232 -36.47 16.63 0.78
C SER A 232 -35.18 17.27 0.28
N ASP A 233 -34.11 17.21 1.05
CA ASP A 233 -32.76 17.39 0.52
C ASP A 233 -32.16 16.02 0.21
N LYS A 234 -32.23 15.68 -1.08
CA LYS A 234 -31.57 14.55 -1.74
C LYS A 234 -30.07 14.53 -1.38
N PHE A 235 -29.68 13.66 -0.46
CA PHE A 235 -28.31 13.13 -0.42
C PHE A 235 -28.31 11.78 -1.13
N GLU A 236 -27.96 11.79 -2.41
CA GLU A 236 -27.76 10.60 -3.23
C GLU A 236 -26.60 9.76 -2.67
N ILE A 237 -26.96 8.65 -2.04
CA ILE A 237 -26.06 7.54 -1.71
C ILE A 237 -25.84 6.75 -3.01
N ARG A 238 -24.74 7.02 -3.71
CA ARG A 238 -24.34 6.26 -4.90
C ARG A 238 -23.19 5.31 -4.58
N GLU A 239 -23.50 4.03 -4.41
CA GLU A 239 -22.56 2.95 -4.71
C GLU A 239 -23.12 2.06 -5.83
N GLN A 240 -22.37 2.09 -6.94
CA GLN A 240 -22.13 1.02 -7.93
C GLN A 240 -23.31 0.34 -8.62
N GLN A 241 -23.74 0.93 -9.73
CA GLN A 241 -24.04 0.17 -10.95
C GLN A 241 -23.64 0.98 -12.20
N LEU A 242 -22.66 0.41 -12.90
CA LEU A 242 -22.38 0.48 -14.34
C LEU A 242 -22.11 1.84 -15.03
N ARG A 243 -21.32 1.70 -16.09
CA ARG A 243 -20.67 2.73 -16.90
C ARG A 243 -21.67 3.46 -17.82
N PHE A 244 -21.21 4.65 -18.24
CA PHE A 244 -21.64 5.48 -19.38
C PHE A 244 -22.74 6.53 -19.17
N ALA A 245 -22.34 7.78 -19.47
CA ALA A 245 -23.10 8.96 -19.90
C ALA A 245 -24.26 9.50 -19.04
N SER A 246 -24.04 10.67 -18.42
CA SER A 246 -24.78 11.92 -18.74
C SER A 246 -24.34 13.06 -17.80
N ASN A 247 -23.80 14.13 -18.38
CA ASN A 247 -23.50 15.40 -17.71
C ASN A 247 -24.78 16.24 -17.58
N SER A 248 -24.99 16.87 -16.42
CA SER A 248 -25.56 18.23 -16.32
C SER A 248 -25.26 18.86 -14.94
N PRO A 249 -24.97 20.18 -14.87
CA PRO A 249 -24.46 20.84 -13.66
C PRO A 249 -25.53 21.72 -12.98
N SER A 250 -25.76 21.57 -11.67
CA SER A 250 -26.31 22.63 -10.81
C SER A 250 -26.42 22.23 -9.35
N SER A 251 -25.57 22.81 -8.48
CA SER A 251 -26.02 23.65 -7.37
C SER A 251 -24.84 24.21 -6.55
N SER A 252 -24.92 25.53 -6.38
CA SER A 252 -24.30 26.46 -5.42
C SER A 252 -23.34 25.96 -4.34
N TYR A 253 -22.20 26.67 -4.25
CA TYR A 253 -21.30 26.88 -3.10
C TYR A 253 -21.83 26.47 -1.71
N ALA A 254 -21.72 25.18 -1.38
CA ALA A 254 -21.50 24.75 -0.01
C ALA A 254 -19.98 24.65 0.18
N GLN A 255 -19.42 25.28 1.21
CA GLN A 255 -18.06 24.98 1.64
C GLN A 255 -17.96 23.46 1.77
N LYS A 256 -17.16 22.83 0.91
CA LYS A 256 -16.91 21.40 0.96
C LYS A 256 -16.18 21.16 2.28
N GLU A 257 -16.92 20.82 3.31
CA GLU A 257 -16.31 20.47 4.59
C GLU A 257 -15.46 19.24 4.32
N ASP A 258 -14.15 19.35 4.55
CA ASP A 258 -13.13 18.32 4.35
C ASP A 258 -13.28 17.13 5.34
N ILE A 259 -14.53 16.79 5.65
CA ILE A 259 -14.97 15.75 6.57
C ILE A 259 -15.86 14.77 5.81
N ILE A 260 -15.57 13.49 5.95
CA ILE A 260 -16.40 12.40 5.41
C ILE A 260 -17.00 11.65 6.60
N SER A 261 -18.33 11.55 6.63
CA SER A 261 -19.06 10.75 7.62
C SER A 261 -19.51 9.44 6.99
N ILE A 262 -19.20 8.32 7.63
CA ILE A 262 -19.47 6.96 7.15
C ILE A 262 -20.35 6.26 8.17
N TYR A 263 -21.46 5.69 7.71
CA TYR A 263 -22.39 4.94 8.54
C TYR A 263 -22.21 3.45 8.27
N LYS A 264 -21.78 2.68 9.26
CA LYS A 264 -21.63 1.23 9.14
C LYS A 264 -22.53 0.51 10.14
N ARG A 265 -23.44 -0.31 9.62
CA ARG A 265 -24.18 -1.32 10.38
C ARG A 265 -23.62 -2.71 10.08
N ARG A 266 -23.62 -3.57 11.09
CA ARG A 266 -23.32 -5.01 10.96
C ARG A 266 -24.18 -5.79 11.93
N GLY A 267 -24.71 -6.94 11.50
CA GLY A 267 -25.70 -7.70 12.25
C GLY A 267 -27.07 -7.02 12.23
N GLY A 268 -28.12 -7.80 12.36
CA GLY A 268 -29.49 -7.37 12.10
C GLY A 268 -29.76 -7.14 10.61
N SER A 269 -30.93 -6.57 10.31
CA SER A 269 -31.37 -6.36 8.94
C SER A 269 -30.51 -5.33 8.21
N ASP A 270 -30.12 -5.66 6.97
CA ASP A 270 -29.36 -4.79 6.05
C ASP A 270 -30.16 -3.58 5.54
N ASN A 271 -31.44 -3.45 5.90
CA ASN A 271 -32.27 -2.36 5.42
C ASN A 271 -31.77 -1.02 6.01
N ARG A 272 -31.11 -0.23 5.15
CA ARG A 272 -30.50 1.07 5.48
C ARG A 272 -31.53 2.10 5.95
N ASN A 273 -32.80 1.93 5.61
CA ASN A 273 -33.87 2.86 5.97
C ASN A 273 -34.46 2.60 7.36
N LEU A 274 -34.05 1.54 8.05
CA LEU A 274 -34.54 1.25 9.40
C LEU A 274 -34.01 2.28 10.40
N SER A 275 -34.89 2.72 11.30
CA SER A 275 -34.48 3.47 12.48
C SER A 275 -33.53 2.63 13.33
N HIS A 276 -32.78 3.26 14.24
CA HIS A 276 -31.91 2.52 15.16
C HIS A 276 -32.72 1.52 16.00
N ASN A 277 -33.88 1.93 16.51
CA ASN A 277 -34.73 1.10 17.37
C ASN A 277 -35.32 -0.12 16.65
N ASP A 278 -35.77 0.05 15.40
CA ASP A 278 -36.28 -1.07 14.62
C ASP A 278 -35.15 -2.05 14.30
N TRP A 279 -33.97 -1.53 13.96
CA TRP A 279 -32.79 -2.35 13.74
C TRP A 279 -32.39 -3.16 14.98
N LEU A 280 -32.47 -2.58 16.19
CA LEU A 280 -32.16 -3.29 17.45
C LEU A 280 -32.96 -4.60 17.59
N GLN A 281 -34.23 -4.60 17.20
CA GLN A 281 -35.09 -5.80 17.31
C GLN A 281 -34.65 -6.91 16.34
N THR A 282 -34.02 -6.56 15.22
CA THR A 282 -33.56 -7.53 14.21
C THR A 282 -32.23 -8.20 14.57
N VAL A 283 -31.46 -7.64 15.50
CA VAL A 283 -30.12 -8.17 15.85
C VAL A 283 -30.19 -9.57 16.46
N GLN A 284 -31.25 -9.88 17.21
CA GLN A 284 -31.41 -11.21 17.82
C GLN A 284 -31.70 -12.30 16.76
N SER A 285 -32.45 -11.97 15.71
CA SER A 285 -32.80 -12.94 14.66
C SER A 285 -31.69 -13.16 13.63
N GLU A 286 -30.90 -12.11 13.35
CA GLU A 286 -29.87 -12.10 12.31
C GLU A 286 -28.51 -11.58 12.84
N PRO A 287 -27.90 -12.23 13.86
CA PRO A 287 -26.62 -11.77 14.40
C PRO A 287 -25.47 -11.99 13.41
N ASP A 288 -24.47 -11.10 13.45
CA ASP A 288 -23.24 -11.20 12.67
C ASP A 288 -22.01 -10.91 13.56
N VAL A 289 -20.82 -11.16 13.03
CA VAL A 289 -19.56 -10.99 13.75
C VAL A 289 -19.18 -9.52 13.91
N ILE A 290 -19.25 -9.01 15.15
CA ILE A 290 -18.93 -7.61 15.44
C ILE A 290 -17.45 -7.39 15.77
N SER A 291 -16.78 -8.41 16.31
CA SER A 291 -15.36 -8.43 16.66
C SER A 291 -14.82 -9.88 16.67
N MET A 292 -13.52 -10.04 16.45
CA MET A 292 -12.79 -11.30 16.50
C MET A 292 -11.46 -11.10 17.25
N SER A 293 -10.91 -12.15 17.83
CA SER A 293 -9.60 -12.16 18.48
C SER A 293 -8.69 -13.16 17.81
N PHE A 294 -7.43 -12.78 17.59
CA PHE A 294 -6.49 -13.54 16.77
C PHE A 294 -5.17 -13.82 17.49
N ILE A 295 -4.49 -14.87 17.04
CA ILE A 295 -3.07 -15.11 17.31
C ILE A 295 -2.31 -15.25 15.98
N PRO A 296 -1.10 -14.69 15.83
CA PRO A 296 -0.30 -14.90 14.63
C PRO A 296 0.08 -16.37 14.48
N ILE A 297 -0.09 -16.96 13.28
CA ILE A 297 0.29 -18.36 13.02
C ILE A 297 1.78 -18.57 13.34
N THR A 298 2.61 -17.57 13.04
CA THR A 298 4.06 -17.57 13.28
C THR A 298 4.44 -17.69 14.75
N SER A 299 3.57 -17.26 15.67
CA SER A 299 3.82 -17.41 17.12
C SER A 299 3.79 -18.87 17.59
N LEU A 300 3.16 -19.76 16.81
CA LEU A 300 3.04 -21.19 17.10
C LEU A 300 4.05 -22.06 16.34
N LEU A 301 4.96 -21.45 15.57
CA LEU A 301 5.96 -22.13 14.74
C LEU A 301 7.36 -22.18 15.36
N ASN A 302 7.45 -22.03 16.69
CA ASN A 302 8.73 -22.10 17.39
C ASN A 302 9.40 -23.47 17.16
N GLY A 303 10.67 -23.45 16.75
CA GLY A 303 11.44 -24.66 16.43
C GLY A 303 11.18 -25.24 15.03
N VAL A 304 10.27 -24.68 14.23
CA VAL A 304 10.05 -25.11 12.84
C VAL A 304 11.06 -24.43 11.91
N PRO A 305 11.87 -25.18 11.15
CA PRO A 305 12.79 -24.62 10.15
C PRO A 305 12.05 -23.76 9.12
N GLY A 306 12.60 -22.61 8.76
CA GLY A 306 12.01 -21.71 7.76
C GLY A 306 10.90 -20.78 8.28
N SER A 307 10.49 -20.91 9.55
CA SER A 307 9.52 -20.00 10.20
C SER A 307 9.88 -18.50 10.07
N GLY A 308 11.17 -18.17 10.06
CA GLY A 308 11.65 -16.81 9.82
C GLY A 308 11.30 -16.25 8.43
N PHE A 309 11.36 -17.09 7.38
CA PHE A 309 10.96 -16.69 6.03
C PHE A 309 9.46 -16.44 5.94
N LEU A 310 8.66 -17.33 6.53
CA LEU A 310 7.21 -17.16 6.59
C LEU A 310 6.81 -15.90 7.37
N SER A 311 7.45 -15.65 8.51
CA SER A 311 7.22 -14.43 9.28
C SER A 311 7.57 -13.18 8.48
N HIS A 312 8.67 -13.20 7.74
CA HIS A 312 9.04 -12.09 6.87
C HIS A 312 8.02 -11.88 5.74
N ALA A 313 7.57 -12.94 5.08
CA ALA A 313 6.58 -12.88 4.01
C ALA A 313 5.22 -12.36 4.49
N ILE A 314 4.71 -12.83 5.64
CA ILE A 314 3.47 -12.34 6.25
C ILE A 314 3.59 -10.86 6.60
N ASN A 315 4.73 -10.43 7.17
CA ASN A 315 4.95 -9.02 7.48
C ASN A 315 4.95 -8.12 6.24
N LEU A 316 5.56 -8.58 5.14
CA LEU A 316 5.52 -7.89 3.86
C LEU A 316 4.09 -7.83 3.30
N TYR A 317 3.38 -8.95 3.32
CA TYR A 317 1.99 -9.04 2.87
C TYR A 317 1.08 -8.08 3.64
N LEU A 318 1.11 -8.10 4.97
CA LEU A 318 0.26 -7.24 5.81
C LEU A 318 0.61 -5.75 5.69
N ARG A 319 1.89 -5.44 5.45
CA ARG A 319 2.37 -4.07 5.29
C ARG A 319 1.98 -3.46 3.95
N TYR A 320 2.05 -4.23 2.87
CA TYR A 320 1.89 -3.71 1.51
C TYR A 320 0.55 -4.10 0.87
N LYS A 321 -0.09 -5.14 1.37
CA LYS A 321 -1.38 -5.70 0.94
C LYS A 321 -1.48 -5.84 -0.58
N PRO A 322 -0.51 -6.48 -1.26
CA PRO A 322 -0.69 -6.84 -2.66
C PRO A 322 -1.89 -7.79 -2.81
N PRO A 323 -2.54 -7.86 -3.98
CA PRO A 323 -3.51 -8.91 -4.28
C PRO A 323 -2.91 -10.29 -3.99
N VAL A 324 -3.70 -11.22 -3.46
CA VAL A 324 -3.20 -12.53 -3.02
C VAL A 324 -2.70 -13.35 -4.22
N GLU A 325 -3.32 -13.16 -5.38
CA GLU A 325 -2.99 -13.79 -6.65
C GLU A 325 -1.59 -13.37 -7.13
N GLU A 326 -1.21 -12.11 -6.88
CA GLU A 326 0.08 -11.52 -7.27
C GLU A 326 1.14 -11.62 -6.16
N LEU A 327 0.80 -12.19 -5.00
CA LEU A 327 1.70 -12.22 -3.84
C LEU A 327 3.02 -12.92 -4.14
N HIS A 328 3.01 -13.99 -4.93
CA HIS A 328 4.23 -14.70 -5.32
C HIS A 328 5.18 -13.79 -6.13
N GLN A 329 4.68 -13.05 -7.13
CA GLN A 329 5.45 -12.08 -7.91
C GLN A 329 5.95 -10.93 -7.04
N PHE A 330 5.10 -10.43 -6.15
CA PHE A 330 5.50 -9.40 -5.21
C PHE A 330 6.69 -9.85 -4.34
N LEU A 331 6.63 -11.07 -3.78
CA LEU A 331 7.67 -11.64 -2.92
C LEU A 331 8.99 -11.90 -3.68
N GLU A 332 8.93 -12.30 -4.96
CA GLU A 332 10.12 -12.42 -5.83
C GLU A 332 10.90 -11.10 -5.96
N PHE A 333 10.21 -9.97 -5.86
CA PHE A 333 10.81 -8.63 -5.95
C PHE A 333 11.17 -8.01 -4.59
N GLN A 334 10.93 -8.71 -3.47
CA GLN A 334 11.33 -8.26 -2.14
C GLN A 334 12.76 -8.69 -1.78
N LEU A 335 13.62 -8.79 -2.79
CA LEU A 335 15.05 -8.99 -2.62
C LEU A 335 15.73 -7.70 -2.12
N PRO A 336 16.85 -7.80 -1.38
CA PRO A 336 17.64 -6.63 -1.00
C PRO A 336 18.01 -5.78 -2.22
N ARG A 337 17.75 -4.47 -2.14
CA ARG A 337 18.11 -3.48 -3.16
C ARG A 337 19.44 -2.83 -2.82
N GLN A 338 20.29 -2.66 -3.82
CA GLN A 338 21.60 -2.04 -3.68
C GLN A 338 21.80 -1.00 -4.78
N TRP A 339 22.67 -0.03 -4.51
CA TRP A 339 23.07 0.97 -5.49
C TRP A 339 24.41 0.60 -6.08
N ALA A 340 24.51 0.61 -7.41
CA ALA A 340 25.75 0.52 -8.16
C ALA A 340 26.09 1.89 -8.78
N PRO A 341 27.35 2.35 -8.72
CA PRO A 341 28.46 1.76 -7.95
C PRO A 341 28.24 1.86 -6.43
N VAL A 342 28.77 0.89 -5.67
CA VAL A 342 28.69 0.86 -4.21
C VAL A 342 29.72 1.83 -3.64
N PHE A 343 29.32 2.71 -2.72
CA PHE A 343 30.19 3.76 -2.15
C PHE A 343 31.48 3.24 -1.48
N SER A 344 31.52 1.98 -1.05
CA SER A 344 32.69 1.34 -0.44
C SER A 344 33.80 0.97 -1.41
N GLU A 345 33.55 1.02 -2.73
CA GLU A 345 34.53 0.73 -3.78
C GLU A 345 35.14 1.98 -4.43
N LEU A 346 35.00 3.16 -3.81
CA LEU A 346 35.93 4.24 -4.12
C LEU A 346 37.27 3.86 -3.49
N PRO A 347 38.35 3.62 -4.27
CA PRO A 347 39.60 3.18 -3.71
C PRO A 347 40.08 4.21 -2.68
N LEU A 348 40.18 3.77 -1.42
CA LEU A 348 40.81 4.51 -0.32
C LEU A 348 42.34 4.65 -0.53
N GLY A 349 42.88 4.09 -1.62
CA GLY A 349 44.24 4.31 -2.07
C GLY A 349 44.43 5.66 -2.77
N PRO A 350 45.68 6.12 -2.96
CA PRO A 350 45.96 7.35 -3.68
C PRO A 350 45.40 7.23 -5.11
N GLN A 351 44.30 7.92 -5.38
CA GLN A 351 43.73 7.98 -6.73
C GLN A 351 44.80 8.51 -7.70
N ARG A 352 45.28 7.64 -8.60
CA ARG A 352 45.86 8.12 -9.86
C ARG A 352 44.80 9.03 -10.46
N LYS A 353 45.14 10.31 -10.67
CA LYS A 353 44.26 11.32 -11.26
C LYS A 353 43.79 10.82 -12.64
N GLN A 354 42.70 10.07 -12.70
CA GLN A 354 41.96 9.89 -13.94
C GLN A 354 41.26 11.23 -14.18
N GLN A 355 41.98 12.13 -14.85
CA GLN A 355 41.46 13.41 -15.29
C GLN A 355 40.38 13.10 -16.33
N SER A 356 39.12 13.04 -15.92
CA SER A 356 38.01 13.03 -16.87
C SER A 356 38.11 14.29 -17.72
N THR A 357 38.36 14.13 -19.02
CA THR A 357 38.41 15.21 -20.01
C THR A 357 37.00 15.71 -20.34
N ALA A 358 35.98 14.90 -20.07
CA ALA A 358 34.57 15.22 -20.25
C ALA A 358 34.07 16.17 -19.16
N SER A 359 33.74 17.40 -19.54
CA SER A 359 33.16 18.39 -18.62
C SER A 359 32.14 19.28 -19.30
N LEU A 360 31.15 19.69 -18.51
CA LEU A 360 30.16 20.69 -18.88
C LEU A 360 30.54 22.01 -18.22
N GLN A 361 30.43 23.09 -19.00
CA GLN A 361 30.74 24.44 -18.55
C GLN A 361 29.52 25.33 -18.78
N PHE A 362 29.10 26.05 -17.74
CA PHE A 362 27.85 26.83 -17.77
C PHE A 362 28.07 28.33 -18.06
N SER A 363 29.31 28.81 -18.03
CA SER A 363 29.70 30.15 -18.48
C SER A 363 31.20 30.22 -18.84
N PHE A 364 31.64 31.21 -19.61
CA PHE A 364 33.00 31.32 -20.18
C PHE A 364 34.14 31.15 -19.15
N MET A 365 33.94 31.61 -17.90
CA MET A 365 34.86 31.40 -16.76
C MET A 365 34.16 30.75 -15.56
N GLY A 366 33.08 30.04 -15.81
CA GLY A 366 32.25 29.41 -14.79
C GLY A 366 32.81 28.11 -14.22
N PRO A 367 32.15 27.56 -13.19
CA PRO A 367 32.53 26.26 -12.64
C PRO A 367 32.31 25.15 -13.68
N LYS A 368 33.26 24.22 -13.75
CA LYS A 368 33.18 23.02 -14.60
C LYS A 368 32.58 21.86 -13.81
N LEU A 369 31.58 21.22 -14.40
CA LEU A 369 31.03 19.97 -13.92
C LEU A 369 31.67 18.83 -14.72
N PHE A 370 32.54 18.07 -14.08
CA PHE A 370 33.14 16.89 -14.70
C PHE A 370 32.08 15.80 -14.83
N VAL A 371 32.18 14.96 -15.85
CA VAL A 371 31.27 13.82 -16.03
C VAL A 371 32.06 12.53 -15.86
N ASN A 372 31.56 11.63 -15.02
CA ASN A 372 32.07 10.27 -14.92
C ASN A 372 31.50 9.47 -16.09
N THR A 373 32.37 9.10 -17.02
CA THR A 373 32.00 8.34 -18.23
C THR A 373 32.18 6.83 -18.05
N THR A 374 32.49 6.37 -16.84
CA THR A 374 32.62 4.93 -16.55
C THR A 374 31.25 4.27 -16.68
N PRO A 375 31.09 3.22 -17.50
CA PRO A 375 29.81 2.52 -17.61
C PRO A 375 29.50 1.81 -16.28
N VAL A 376 28.25 1.93 -15.84
CA VAL A 376 27.71 1.20 -14.69
C VAL A 376 26.93 0.02 -15.23
N ASP A 377 27.40 -1.19 -14.95
CA ASP A 377 26.77 -2.44 -15.36
C ASP A 377 26.44 -3.26 -14.11
N VAL A 378 25.17 -3.63 -13.96
CA VAL A 378 24.71 -4.46 -12.83
C VAL A 378 24.57 -5.94 -13.21
N GLY A 379 24.99 -6.31 -14.42
CA GLY A 379 24.86 -7.65 -14.97
C GLY A 379 23.40 -8.07 -15.13
N LYS A 380 23.14 -9.37 -14.97
CA LYS A 380 21.79 -9.96 -15.05
C LYS A 380 20.94 -9.68 -13.81
N ARG A 381 20.80 -8.40 -13.43
CA ARG A 381 20.03 -7.96 -12.26
C ARG A 381 19.08 -6.85 -12.67
N PRO A 382 17.77 -6.99 -12.38
CA PRO A 382 16.81 -5.95 -12.73
C PRO A 382 17.09 -4.64 -11.98
N VAL A 383 17.09 -3.53 -12.74
CA VAL A 383 17.18 -2.18 -12.19
C VAL A 383 15.77 -1.72 -11.77
N THR A 384 15.64 -1.20 -10.56
CA THR A 384 14.38 -0.69 -9.96
C THR A 384 14.37 0.82 -9.77
N GLY A 385 15.48 1.50 -10.10
CA GLY A 385 15.57 2.95 -10.00
C GLY A 385 16.90 3.51 -10.48
N LEU A 386 16.93 4.82 -10.72
CA LEU A 386 18.10 5.55 -11.18
C LEU A 386 18.19 6.89 -10.45
N ARG A 387 19.43 7.38 -10.30
CA ARG A 387 19.68 8.74 -9.83
C ARG A 387 20.92 9.34 -10.47
N LEU A 388 20.91 10.66 -10.60
CA LEU A 388 22.11 11.44 -10.85
C LEU A 388 22.77 11.77 -9.50
N TYR A 389 24.09 11.64 -9.42
CA TYR A 389 24.84 11.86 -8.20
C TYR A 389 26.06 12.74 -8.46
N LEU A 390 26.44 13.56 -7.46
CA LEU A 390 27.61 14.42 -7.53
C LEU A 390 28.74 13.86 -6.65
N GLU A 391 29.65 13.13 -7.27
CA GLU A 391 30.79 12.49 -6.62
C GLU A 391 31.94 13.45 -6.30
N GLY A 392 32.81 12.99 -5.39
CA GLY A 392 34.06 13.64 -5.02
C GLY A 392 33.91 14.68 -3.91
N LYS A 393 35.04 15.02 -3.26
CA LYS A 393 35.08 15.96 -2.12
C LYS A 393 34.49 17.35 -2.42
N ARG A 394 34.47 17.74 -3.70
CA ARG A 394 33.94 19.03 -4.17
C ARG A 394 32.54 18.91 -4.79
N SER A 395 31.95 17.70 -4.83
CA SER A 395 30.67 17.41 -5.48
C SER A 395 30.57 18.00 -6.89
N ASN A 396 31.64 17.83 -7.68
CA ASN A 396 31.81 18.44 -8.99
C ASN A 396 31.98 17.43 -10.12
N ARG A 397 31.71 16.15 -9.83
CA ARG A 397 31.73 15.06 -10.81
C ARG A 397 30.33 14.44 -10.88
N LEU A 398 29.65 14.64 -12.00
CA LEU A 398 28.35 14.02 -12.29
C LEU A 398 28.54 12.54 -12.62
N ALA A 399 27.84 11.68 -11.90
CA ALA A 399 27.76 10.25 -12.14
C ALA A 399 26.30 9.79 -12.20
N ILE A 400 26.07 8.63 -12.80
CA ILE A 400 24.78 7.94 -12.78
C ILE A 400 24.90 6.72 -11.87
N HIS A 401 23.89 6.50 -11.03
CA HIS A 401 23.82 5.32 -10.17
C HIS A 401 22.53 4.57 -10.46
N LEU A 402 22.62 3.24 -10.41
CA LEU A 402 21.51 2.32 -10.65
C LEU A 402 21.16 1.60 -9.36
N GLN A 403 19.88 1.62 -8.98
CA GLN A 403 19.38 0.76 -7.92
C GLN A 403 18.96 -0.55 -8.57
N HIS A 404 19.51 -1.66 -8.11
CA HIS A 404 19.21 -2.98 -8.64
C HIS A 404 18.89 -3.98 -7.53
N LEU A 405 18.20 -5.06 -7.90
CA LEU A 405 18.02 -6.21 -7.02
C LEU A 405 19.36 -6.93 -6.82
N SER A 406 19.59 -7.46 -5.62
CA SER A 406 20.81 -8.22 -5.29
C SER A 406 20.97 -9.51 -6.10
N SER A 407 19.86 -10.10 -6.56
CA SER A 407 19.82 -11.28 -7.42
C SER A 407 18.68 -11.17 -8.44
N LEU A 408 18.72 -12.02 -9.47
CA LEU A 408 17.66 -12.12 -10.48
C LEU A 408 16.45 -12.87 -9.88
N PRO A 409 15.23 -12.33 -9.96
CA PRO A 409 14.01 -13.09 -9.63
C PRO A 409 13.96 -14.41 -10.39
N LYS A 410 13.57 -15.49 -9.72
CA LYS A 410 13.59 -16.85 -10.30
C LYS A 410 12.64 -16.99 -11.49
N ILE A 411 11.62 -16.13 -11.52
CA ILE A 411 10.61 -16.06 -12.58
C ILE A 411 11.17 -15.51 -13.90
N PHE A 412 12.37 -14.92 -13.93
CA PHE A 412 12.93 -14.31 -15.14
C PHE A 412 14.17 -15.04 -15.63
N GLN A 413 14.29 -15.09 -16.96
CA GLN A 413 15.54 -15.42 -17.64
C GLN A 413 16.00 -14.22 -18.46
N LEU A 414 17.19 -13.70 -18.14
CA LEU A 414 17.77 -12.57 -18.85
C LEU A 414 18.81 -13.02 -19.86
N VAL A 415 18.63 -12.54 -21.09
CA VAL A 415 19.62 -12.63 -22.15
C VAL A 415 20.06 -11.22 -22.48
N ASP A 416 21.37 -11.01 -22.49
CA ASP A 416 21.94 -9.71 -22.85
C ASP A 416 21.78 -9.51 -24.35
N ASP A 417 21.44 -8.27 -24.74
CA ASP A 417 21.26 -7.94 -26.15
C ASP A 417 22.59 -8.18 -26.91
N PRO A 418 22.62 -9.08 -27.91
CA PRO A 418 23.82 -9.37 -28.70
C PRO A 418 24.30 -8.16 -29.52
N LYS A 419 23.46 -7.14 -29.74
CA LYS A 419 23.83 -5.91 -30.45
C LYS A 419 24.32 -4.78 -29.52
N GLY A 420 24.19 -4.91 -28.20
CA GLY A 420 23.99 -3.77 -27.30
C GLY A 420 25.08 -3.48 -26.27
N ASN A 421 26.29 -3.10 -26.68
CA ASN A 421 27.19 -2.31 -25.82
C ASN A 421 26.91 -0.81 -26.06
N PHE A 422 26.05 -0.20 -25.23
CA PHE A 422 25.78 1.25 -25.21
C PHE A 422 25.72 1.89 -26.61
N CYS A 423 24.88 1.33 -27.49
CA CYS A 423 24.87 1.63 -28.92
C CYS A 423 24.77 3.15 -29.19
N GLN A 424 25.58 3.64 -30.12
CA GLN A 424 25.65 5.06 -30.48
C GLN A 424 24.60 5.37 -31.54
N GLU A 425 23.38 5.68 -31.12
CA GLU A 425 22.39 6.21 -32.03
C GLU A 425 22.68 7.70 -32.31
N SER A 426 22.76 8.05 -33.59
CA SER A 426 22.84 9.45 -34.01
C SER A 426 21.49 10.11 -33.76
N HIS A 427 21.37 10.85 -32.66
CA HIS A 427 20.12 11.54 -32.33
C HIS A 427 19.97 12.84 -33.12
N ASP A 428 18.72 13.12 -33.50
CA ASP A 428 18.34 14.36 -34.18
C ASP A 428 18.57 15.58 -33.28
N ARG A 429 19.09 16.67 -33.85
CA ARG A 429 19.44 17.92 -33.15
C ARG A 429 18.25 18.56 -32.42
N LYS A 430 17.02 18.17 -32.77
CA LYS A 430 15.78 18.61 -32.10
C LYS A 430 15.72 18.25 -30.61
N TYR A 431 16.42 17.21 -30.17
CA TYR A 431 16.45 16.78 -28.77
C TYR A 431 17.52 17.48 -27.93
N TYR A 432 18.24 18.46 -28.47
CA TYR A 432 19.30 19.15 -27.73
C TYR A 432 18.75 20.36 -26.98
N GLU A 433 18.52 20.19 -25.69
CA GLU A 433 18.05 21.25 -24.80
C GLU A 433 19.22 21.95 -24.09
N ARG A 434 19.00 23.22 -23.75
CA ARG A 434 20.03 24.10 -23.19
C ARG A 434 19.94 24.15 -21.67
N VAL A 435 21.07 24.08 -20.97
CA VAL A 435 21.10 24.13 -19.50
C VAL A 435 21.47 25.53 -19.00
N TYR A 436 20.51 26.22 -18.36
CA TYR A 436 20.61 27.55 -17.70
C TYR A 436 21.07 28.73 -18.60
N TRP A 437 22.19 28.64 -19.32
CA TRP A 437 22.77 29.70 -20.17
C TRP A 437 23.00 29.28 -21.63
N LYS A 438 22.85 30.25 -22.54
CA LYS A 438 22.49 30.05 -23.96
C LYS A 438 23.52 29.34 -24.86
N ASN A 439 24.81 29.29 -24.51
CA ASN A 439 25.84 29.03 -25.53
C ASN A 439 26.77 27.83 -25.31
N TYR A 440 26.87 27.22 -24.12
CA TYR A 440 28.00 26.32 -23.81
C TYR A 440 27.63 24.84 -23.60
N SER A 441 26.65 24.53 -22.75
CA SER A 441 26.31 23.14 -22.40
C SER A 441 24.89 22.78 -22.80
N HIS A 442 24.74 21.64 -23.48
CA HIS A 442 23.45 21.09 -23.88
C HIS A 442 23.28 19.69 -23.31
N VAL A 443 22.04 19.22 -23.24
CA VAL A 443 21.66 17.88 -22.80
C VAL A 443 20.79 17.27 -23.89
N CYS A 444 21.09 16.04 -24.28
CA CYS A 444 20.20 15.27 -25.15
C CYS A 444 19.01 14.76 -24.33
N THR A 445 17.80 15.19 -24.70
CA THR A 445 16.53 14.83 -24.04
C THR A 445 15.74 13.74 -24.79
N ALA A 446 16.39 13.08 -25.74
CA ALA A 446 15.81 11.95 -26.47
C ALA A 446 15.45 10.81 -25.48
N PRO A 447 14.27 10.19 -25.61
CA PRO A 447 13.93 9.01 -24.84
C PRO A 447 14.82 7.83 -25.24
N ILE A 448 15.40 7.15 -24.25
CA ILE A 448 16.21 5.94 -24.47
C ILE A 448 15.38 4.77 -23.97
N GLU A 449 14.83 4.03 -24.92
CA GLU A 449 13.93 2.90 -24.70
C GLU A 449 14.30 1.80 -25.71
N SER A 450 14.06 0.54 -25.38
CA SER A 450 14.20 -0.56 -26.34
C SER A 450 12.99 -0.64 -27.26
N GLN A 451 13.20 -1.11 -28.50
CA GLN A 451 12.11 -1.47 -29.41
C GLN A 451 11.39 -2.74 -28.96
N GLU A 452 12.07 -3.59 -28.19
CA GLU A 452 11.51 -4.82 -27.63
C GLU A 452 10.76 -4.52 -26.33
N GLU A 453 9.48 -4.88 -26.26
CA GLU A 453 8.61 -4.57 -25.09
C GLU A 453 9.08 -5.25 -23.78
N LEU A 454 9.80 -6.37 -23.89
CA LEU A 454 10.28 -7.18 -22.78
C LEU A 454 11.74 -6.87 -22.37
N SER A 455 12.33 -5.80 -22.91
CA SER A 455 13.65 -5.34 -22.52
C SER A 455 13.61 -4.56 -21.20
N ILE A 456 14.55 -4.87 -20.30
CA ILE A 456 14.79 -4.12 -19.07
C ILE A 456 16.19 -3.51 -19.08
N VAL A 457 16.36 -2.44 -18.32
CA VAL A 457 17.66 -1.77 -18.15
C VAL A 457 18.53 -2.57 -17.18
N THR A 458 19.77 -2.86 -17.59
CA THR A 458 20.81 -3.56 -16.80
C THR A 458 22.10 -2.76 -16.69
N GLY A 459 22.20 -1.62 -17.38
CA GLY A 459 23.35 -0.73 -17.26
C GLY A 459 23.07 0.68 -17.76
N ALA A 460 23.93 1.61 -17.39
CA ALA A 460 23.84 2.99 -17.81
C ALA A 460 25.23 3.66 -17.87
N GLN A 461 25.36 4.62 -18.77
CA GLN A 461 26.58 5.40 -18.95
C GLN A 461 26.23 6.85 -19.28
N LEU A 462 27.00 7.79 -18.73
CA LEU A 462 26.98 9.18 -19.17
C LEU A 462 28.12 9.42 -20.15
N GLN A 463 27.86 10.16 -21.21
CA GLN A 463 28.87 10.53 -22.20
C GLN A 463 28.76 12.02 -22.52
N VAL A 464 29.90 12.65 -22.78
CA VAL A 464 29.94 14.02 -23.29
C VAL A 464 30.55 13.99 -24.67
N GLU A 465 29.83 14.52 -25.66
CA GLU A 465 30.38 14.74 -27.00
C GLU A 465 30.58 16.24 -27.24
N ASN A 466 31.67 16.57 -27.93
CA ASN A 466 32.02 17.94 -28.27
C ASN A 466 31.59 18.22 -29.70
N HIS A 467 30.60 19.10 -29.88
CA HIS A 467 30.13 19.56 -31.18
C HIS A 467 30.54 21.03 -31.36
N GLY A 468 31.79 21.26 -31.76
CA GLY A 468 32.39 22.60 -31.88
C GLY A 468 32.56 23.27 -30.51
N PHE A 469 31.88 24.40 -30.29
CA PHE A 469 31.90 25.14 -29.02
C PHE A 469 30.89 24.63 -27.97
N LYS A 470 30.15 23.55 -28.28
CA LYS A 470 29.08 23.01 -27.44
C LYS A 470 29.46 21.63 -26.93
N ASN A 471 29.37 21.45 -25.62
CA ASN A 471 29.47 20.13 -25.00
C ASN A 471 28.05 19.62 -24.75
N ILE A 472 27.75 18.43 -25.26
CA ILE A 472 26.43 17.81 -25.15
C ILE A 472 26.53 16.59 -24.26
N LEU A 473 25.72 16.55 -23.20
CA LEU A 473 25.58 15.40 -22.31
C LEU A 473 24.57 14.41 -22.90
N PHE A 474 24.99 13.15 -23.01
CA PHE A 474 24.18 12.02 -23.39
C PHE A 474 24.05 11.04 -22.23
N LEU A 475 22.87 10.45 -22.13
CA LEU A 475 22.65 9.23 -21.38
C LEU A 475 22.68 8.07 -22.38
N ARG A 476 23.24 6.93 -21.98
CA ARG A 476 23.13 5.67 -22.70
C ARG A 476 22.71 4.59 -21.72
N LEU A 477 21.84 3.69 -22.17
CA LEU A 477 21.36 2.56 -21.40
C LEU A 477 21.81 1.26 -22.05
N ARG A 478 22.02 0.26 -21.22
CA ARG A 478 22.21 -1.13 -21.63
C ARG A 478 20.93 -1.88 -21.28
N PHE A 479 20.46 -2.68 -22.23
CA PHE A 479 19.25 -3.47 -22.10
C PHE A 479 19.56 -4.97 -22.11
N SER A 480 18.75 -5.73 -21.39
CA SER A 480 18.69 -7.19 -21.47
C SER A 480 17.22 -7.60 -21.63
N THR A 481 16.96 -8.59 -22.48
CA THR A 481 15.61 -9.03 -22.80
C THR A 481 15.19 -10.13 -21.83
N VAL A 482 13.98 -10.00 -21.28
CA VAL A 482 13.36 -10.99 -20.40
C VAL A 482 12.64 -12.03 -21.26
N TYR A 483 13.06 -13.28 -21.15
CA TYR A 483 12.39 -14.43 -21.76
C TYR A 483 11.35 -15.04 -20.81
N GLY A 484 10.29 -15.62 -21.39
CA GLY A 484 9.24 -16.29 -20.64
C GLY A 484 8.35 -15.34 -19.83
N ALA A 485 8.30 -14.06 -20.21
CA ALA A 485 7.50 -13.05 -19.53
C ALA A 485 6.52 -12.36 -20.48
N MET A 486 5.45 -11.82 -19.92
CA MET A 486 4.50 -10.94 -20.59
C MET A 486 4.43 -9.58 -19.90
N SER A 487 4.13 -8.54 -20.69
CA SER A 487 3.88 -7.19 -20.18
C SER A 487 2.45 -7.08 -19.68
N ILE A 488 2.27 -6.76 -18.39
CA ILE A 488 0.93 -6.65 -17.78
C ILE A 488 0.28 -5.30 -18.11
N LYS A 489 1.10 -4.26 -18.29
CA LYS A 489 0.65 -2.89 -18.48
C LYS A 489 1.61 -2.12 -19.36
N HIS A 490 1.08 -1.17 -20.12
CA HIS A 490 1.91 -0.23 -20.86
C HIS A 490 2.91 0.47 -19.94
N PRO A 491 4.19 0.53 -20.35
CA PRO A 491 5.22 1.17 -19.56
C PRO A 491 4.90 2.64 -19.23
N GLU A 492 5.18 3.06 -18.00
CA GLU A 492 4.82 4.38 -17.50
C GLU A 492 6.05 5.23 -17.22
N TRP A 493 6.05 6.46 -17.71
CA TRP A 493 7.01 7.47 -17.31
C TRP A 493 6.72 7.94 -15.88
N ASP A 494 7.79 8.15 -15.12
CA ASP A 494 7.73 8.79 -13.82
C ASP A 494 7.14 10.21 -13.92
N GLY A 495 6.25 10.56 -12.99
CA GLY A 495 5.50 11.82 -13.02
C GLY A 495 4.36 11.91 -14.06
N SER A 496 4.00 10.82 -14.75
CA SER A 496 2.71 10.76 -15.45
C SER A 496 1.58 10.97 -14.44
N PRO A 497 0.55 11.78 -14.74
CA PRO A 497 -0.58 11.92 -13.86
C PRO A 497 -1.25 10.55 -13.76
N ARG A 498 -0.99 9.84 -12.65
CA ARG A 498 -1.88 8.77 -12.21
C ARG A 498 -3.27 9.37 -12.24
N LEU A 499 -4.27 8.61 -12.68
CA LEU A 499 -5.67 8.96 -12.53
C LEU A 499 -5.95 9.23 -11.05
N ALA A 500 -5.64 10.45 -10.61
CA ALA A 500 -6.21 11.07 -9.45
C ALA A 500 -7.72 11.00 -9.69
N PRO A 501 -8.53 10.67 -8.66
CA PRO A 501 -9.95 10.89 -8.79
C PRO A 501 -10.12 12.34 -9.23
N LYS A 502 -10.74 12.51 -10.40
CA LYS A 502 -10.88 13.78 -11.12
C LYS A 502 -11.23 14.90 -10.14
N SER A 503 -10.21 15.66 -9.73
CA SER A 503 -10.39 16.98 -9.15
C SER A 503 -10.17 17.93 -10.31
N GLY A 504 -11.28 18.47 -10.83
CA GLY A 504 -11.30 19.25 -12.06
C GLY A 504 -10.30 20.40 -12.03
N LEU A 505 -9.21 20.25 -12.79
CA LEU A 505 -8.32 21.35 -13.13
C LEU A 505 -8.74 21.91 -14.49
N ILE A 506 -9.82 22.68 -14.48
CA ILE A 506 -10.02 23.76 -15.45
C ILE A 506 -10.50 24.97 -14.66
N SER A 507 -9.56 25.81 -14.24
CA SER A 507 -9.75 27.27 -14.05
C SER A 507 -8.50 27.83 -13.38
N THR A 508 -7.52 28.25 -14.19
CA THR A 508 -6.65 29.39 -13.89
C THR A 508 -5.91 29.77 -15.16
N LEU A 509 -6.67 30.22 -16.15
CA LEU A 509 -6.18 31.23 -17.08
C LEU A 509 -7.20 32.37 -16.98
N ILE A 510 -6.68 33.59 -16.76
CA ILE A 510 -7.40 34.86 -16.60
C ILE A 510 -7.75 35.21 -15.14
N SER A 511 -6.78 35.74 -14.41
CA SER A 511 -6.81 37.14 -13.96
C SER A 511 -5.47 37.51 -13.33
N HIS A 512 -4.76 38.42 -13.97
CA HIS A 512 -3.74 39.21 -13.30
C HIS A 512 -4.46 40.12 -12.31
N HIS A 513 -4.02 40.19 -11.04
CA HIS A 513 -3.73 41.41 -10.28
C HIS A 513 -3.38 41.05 -8.82
N PHE A 514 -2.19 41.49 -8.40
CA PHE A 514 -1.67 41.72 -7.05
C PHE A 514 -2.31 40.96 -5.86
N THR A 515 -1.63 39.92 -5.34
CA THR A 515 -1.55 39.63 -3.90
C THR A 515 -0.26 38.87 -3.57
N THR A 516 0.23 39.09 -2.35
CA THR A 516 1.47 38.63 -1.75
C THR A 516 1.66 37.11 -1.79
N VAL A 517 2.91 36.68 -2.00
CA VAL A 517 3.34 35.27 -2.07
C VAL A 517 3.05 34.55 -0.74
N GLN A 518 1.88 33.94 -0.61
CA GLN A 518 1.67 32.86 0.36
C GLN A 518 2.24 31.58 -0.23
N LYS A 519 3.19 30.97 0.51
CA LYS A 519 3.66 29.61 0.25
C LYS A 519 2.44 28.68 0.24
N PRO A 520 2.28 27.79 -0.76
CA PRO A 520 1.28 26.73 -0.65
C PRO A 520 1.52 25.94 0.64
N PRO A 521 0.46 25.48 1.33
CA PRO A 521 0.62 24.65 2.51
C PRO A 521 1.53 23.46 2.18
N PRO A 522 2.42 23.06 3.11
CA PRO A 522 3.31 21.94 2.87
C PRO A 522 2.46 20.70 2.53
N GLY A 523 2.81 20.05 1.42
CA GLY A 523 2.21 18.76 1.07
C GLY A 523 2.43 17.75 2.20
N PRO A 524 1.56 16.74 2.28
CA PRO A 524 1.62 15.79 3.39
C PRO A 524 2.97 15.06 3.37
N ALA A 525 3.60 14.95 4.55
CA ALA A 525 4.90 14.32 4.70
C ALA A 525 4.81 12.80 4.55
N ASP A 526 5.86 12.18 4.00
CA ASP A 526 5.93 10.72 3.88
C ASP A 526 5.90 10.05 5.27
N VAL A 527 4.88 9.22 5.48
CA VAL A 527 4.70 8.47 6.74
C VAL A 527 5.61 7.25 6.73
N ASN A 528 6.73 7.32 7.46
CA ASN A 528 7.63 6.18 7.64
C ASN A 528 7.54 5.63 9.07
N ILE A 529 6.97 4.43 9.20
CA ILE A 529 6.85 3.72 10.50
C ILE A 529 8.16 2.99 10.88
N ASN A 530 9.13 2.84 9.96
CA ASN A 530 10.40 2.20 10.30
C ASN A 530 11.29 3.19 11.06
N SER A 531 11.34 3.05 12.40
CA SER A 531 12.28 3.78 13.25
C SER A 531 13.76 3.53 12.91
N ALA A 532 14.07 2.51 12.09
CA ALA A 532 15.42 2.16 11.63
C ALA A 532 15.87 2.93 10.38
N VAL A 533 15.01 3.75 9.75
CA VAL A 533 15.38 4.56 8.58
C VAL A 533 15.48 6.01 9.03
N TYR A 534 16.71 6.54 9.10
CA TYR A 534 16.94 7.96 9.35
C TYR A 534 16.20 8.78 8.27
N PRO A 535 15.12 9.53 8.61
CA PRO A 535 14.32 10.22 7.60
C PRO A 535 15.10 11.37 6.92
N GLY A 536 16.18 11.84 7.55
CA GLY A 536 17.04 12.89 7.01
C GLY A 536 18.19 12.40 6.14
N GLY A 537 18.38 11.08 5.96
CA GLY A 537 19.63 10.55 5.40
C GLY A 537 20.87 11.00 6.21
N PRO A 538 22.08 10.77 5.69
CA PRO A 538 23.29 11.36 6.27
C PRO A 538 23.19 12.90 6.25
N PRO A 539 23.72 13.63 7.24
CA PRO A 539 23.62 15.08 7.30
C PRO A 539 24.16 15.71 6.00
N VAL A 540 23.29 16.46 5.32
CA VAL A 540 23.64 17.23 4.14
C VAL A 540 24.69 18.27 4.53
N PRO A 541 25.80 18.42 3.79
CA PRO A 541 26.82 19.42 4.10
C PRO A 541 26.20 20.81 4.27
N VAL A 542 26.61 21.52 5.34
CA VAL A 542 26.11 22.84 5.78
C VAL A 542 26.28 23.94 4.72
N GLN A 543 27.05 23.69 3.66
CA GLN A 543 27.11 24.52 2.46
C GLN A 543 26.61 23.72 1.27
N ALA A 544 25.46 24.09 0.70
CA ALA A 544 24.98 23.49 -0.54
C ALA A 544 26.05 23.70 -1.64
N PRO A 545 26.68 22.65 -2.18
CA PRO A 545 27.73 22.82 -3.17
C PRO A 545 27.22 23.62 -4.37
N LYS A 546 28.01 24.59 -4.84
CA LYS A 546 27.68 25.56 -5.92
C LYS A 546 27.14 24.92 -7.21
N LEU A 547 27.27 23.61 -7.40
CA LEU A 547 26.88 22.84 -8.57
C LEU A 547 25.52 22.11 -8.44
N LEU A 548 24.96 21.94 -7.24
CA LEU A 548 23.60 21.39 -7.05
C LEU A 548 22.52 22.25 -7.71
N LYS A 549 22.80 23.54 -7.94
CA LYS A 549 21.92 24.42 -8.70
C LYS A 549 21.75 24.03 -10.16
N PHE A 550 22.60 23.15 -10.70
CA PHE A 550 22.57 22.69 -12.08
C PHE A 550 22.10 21.25 -12.25
N VAL A 551 22.07 20.44 -11.19
CA VAL A 551 21.74 19.01 -11.25
C VAL A 551 20.70 18.68 -10.19
N ASP A 552 19.62 18.05 -10.63
CA ASP A 552 18.64 17.43 -9.75
C ASP A 552 19.15 16.04 -9.34
N THR A 553 19.38 15.85 -8.04
CA THR A 553 19.92 14.60 -7.45
C THR A 553 18.82 13.76 -6.80
N THR A 554 17.55 14.07 -7.08
CA THR A 554 16.41 13.28 -6.63
C THR A 554 16.52 11.83 -7.07
N GLU A 555 16.31 10.91 -6.12
CA GLU A 555 16.31 9.48 -6.38
C GLU A 555 14.97 9.09 -7.00
N ILE A 556 15.01 8.48 -8.19
CA ILE A 556 13.81 8.02 -8.88
C ILE A 556 13.79 6.51 -8.78
N THR A 557 13.03 5.99 -7.81
CA THR A 557 12.94 4.56 -7.50
C THR A 557 11.50 4.14 -7.35
N ARG A 558 11.13 2.96 -7.85
CA ARG A 558 9.87 2.30 -7.51
C ARG A 558 10.16 1.02 -6.72
N GLY A 559 9.35 0.78 -5.69
CA GLY A 559 9.50 -0.36 -4.79
C GLY A 559 8.16 -0.83 -4.23
N PRO A 560 8.13 -1.56 -3.10
CA PRO A 560 6.92 -2.20 -2.59
C PRO A 560 5.86 -1.22 -2.10
N GLN A 561 6.26 0.02 -1.81
CA GLN A 561 5.34 1.11 -1.48
C GLN A 561 4.41 1.46 -2.64
N GLU A 562 4.83 1.15 -3.86
CA GLU A 562 4.11 1.44 -5.08
C GLU A 562 3.51 0.17 -5.65
N VAL A 563 2.21 -0.02 -5.42
CA VAL A 563 1.44 -1.14 -6.00
C VAL A 563 1.68 -1.22 -7.52
N PRO A 564 2.02 -2.40 -8.07
CA PRO A 564 1.96 -3.72 -7.41
C PRO A 564 3.27 -4.17 -6.74
N GLY A 565 4.33 -3.36 -6.78
CA GLY A 565 5.55 -3.55 -5.97
C GLY A 565 6.72 -4.27 -6.66
N TYR A 566 6.52 -4.73 -7.90
CA TYR A 566 7.50 -5.44 -8.73
C TYR A 566 7.85 -4.66 -10.01
N TRP A 567 8.28 -3.40 -9.83
CA TRP A 567 8.62 -2.51 -10.94
C TRP A 567 10.04 -2.74 -11.45
N VAL A 568 10.18 -2.76 -12.77
CA VAL A 568 11.49 -2.76 -13.45
C VAL A 568 11.63 -1.53 -14.33
N VAL A 569 12.86 -1.04 -14.47
CA VAL A 569 13.17 0.06 -15.39
C VAL A 569 13.27 -0.49 -16.81
N SER A 570 12.53 0.11 -17.74
CA SER A 570 12.54 -0.23 -19.17
C SER A 570 13.04 0.91 -20.06
N GLY A 571 13.32 2.07 -19.48
CA GLY A 571 13.90 3.20 -20.21
C GLY A 571 14.18 4.38 -19.30
N ALA A 572 14.90 5.37 -19.81
CA ALA A 572 15.16 6.61 -19.10
C ALA A 572 15.51 7.73 -20.09
N ARG A 573 15.42 8.98 -19.64
CA ARG A 573 15.90 10.13 -20.40
C ARG A 573 16.32 11.26 -19.49
N LEU A 574 17.24 12.08 -19.99
CA LEU A 574 17.57 13.34 -19.34
C LEU A 574 16.54 14.40 -19.74
N VAL A 575 16.25 15.33 -18.83
CA VAL A 575 15.39 16.48 -19.09
C VAL A 575 15.95 17.73 -18.41
N VAL A 576 15.65 18.90 -18.96
CA VAL A 576 16.05 20.18 -18.34
C VAL A 576 14.85 20.84 -17.67
N LYS A 577 14.70 20.65 -16.36
CA LYS A 577 13.63 21.27 -15.56
C LYS A 577 14.14 22.53 -14.87
N LYS A 578 13.58 23.70 -15.20
CA LYS A 578 13.97 25.01 -14.63
C LYS A 578 15.50 25.26 -14.74
N GLY A 579 16.12 24.84 -15.83
CA GLY A 579 17.56 24.98 -16.05
C GLY A 579 18.45 23.98 -15.29
N ARG A 580 17.88 22.95 -14.65
CA ARG A 580 18.61 21.85 -14.02
C ARG A 580 18.53 20.57 -14.84
N ILE A 581 19.65 19.86 -14.93
CA ILE A 581 19.71 18.51 -15.49
C ILE A 581 18.98 17.58 -14.52
N SER A 582 17.91 16.98 -14.97
CA SER A 582 17.10 16.03 -14.19
C SER A 582 16.95 14.74 -14.97
N LEU A 583 16.54 13.67 -14.27
CA LEU A 583 16.27 12.38 -14.87
C LEU A 583 14.76 12.15 -14.93
N LEU A 584 14.29 11.43 -15.94
CA LEU A 584 13.00 10.77 -15.96
C LEU A 584 13.23 9.29 -16.25
N VAL A 585 12.51 8.44 -15.54
CA VAL A 585 12.64 6.99 -15.63
C VAL A 585 11.31 6.41 -16.12
N LYS A 586 11.38 5.41 -16.99
CA LYS A 586 10.25 4.66 -17.48
C LYS A 586 10.25 3.28 -16.84
N TYR A 587 9.08 2.89 -16.32
CA TYR A 587 8.90 1.65 -15.60
C TYR A 587 7.94 0.72 -16.34
N SER A 588 8.26 -0.57 -16.35
CA SER A 588 7.40 -1.64 -16.87
C SER A 588 7.03 -2.61 -15.76
N LEU A 589 5.94 -3.34 -15.98
CA LEU A 589 5.52 -4.47 -15.16
C LEU A 589 5.56 -5.72 -16.03
N LEU A 590 6.47 -6.63 -15.68
CA LEU A 590 6.67 -7.90 -16.38
C LEU A 590 6.28 -9.03 -15.42
N THR A 591 5.51 -9.99 -15.90
CA THR A 591 5.19 -11.24 -15.17
C THR A 591 5.65 -12.42 -15.98
N ALA A 592 6.03 -13.52 -15.32
CA ALA A 592 6.24 -14.78 -16.02
C ALA A 592 4.95 -15.30 -16.66
N ILE A 593 5.09 -15.95 -17.80
CA ILE A 593 4.06 -16.79 -18.40
C ILE A 593 4.11 -18.11 -17.63
N LEU A 594 3.08 -18.39 -16.83
CA LEU A 594 2.93 -19.71 -16.24
C LEU A 594 2.53 -20.68 -17.36
N PRO A 595 3.15 -21.87 -17.48
CA PRO A 595 2.60 -22.90 -18.34
C PRO A 595 1.21 -23.25 -17.79
N ASP A 596 0.20 -23.23 -18.64
CA ASP A 596 -1.14 -23.67 -18.27
C ASP A 596 -1.04 -25.12 -17.75
N GLU A 597 -1.62 -25.41 -16.59
CA GLU A 597 -1.68 -26.76 -15.99
C GLU A 597 -2.65 -27.71 -16.75
N ASP A 598 -2.98 -27.42 -18.01
CA ASP A 598 -3.97 -28.16 -18.80
C ASP A 598 -3.38 -29.22 -19.76
N ASP A 599 -2.05 -29.38 -19.85
CA ASP A 599 -1.40 -30.35 -20.75
C ASP A 599 -0.74 -31.55 -20.01
N ILE A 600 -1.31 -31.99 -18.88
CA ILE A 600 -0.94 -33.26 -18.23
C ILE A 600 -2.19 -34.14 -18.13
N ASP A 601 -2.74 -34.55 -19.27
CA ASP A 601 -3.65 -35.70 -19.37
C ASP A 601 -3.70 -36.22 -20.81
N GLU A 602 -2.54 -36.62 -21.36
CA GLU A 602 -2.47 -37.67 -22.39
C GLU A 602 -1.18 -38.46 -22.19
N HIS A 603 -1.24 -39.52 -21.38
CA HIS A 603 -0.59 -40.82 -21.64
C HIS A 603 -1.06 -41.90 -20.67
#